data_AF-A0A353QTM7-F1
#
_entry.id   AF-A0A353QTM7-F1
#
_cell.length_a   1.000
_cell.length_b   1.000
_cell.length_c   1.000
_cell.angle_alpha   90.00
_cell.angle_beta   90.00
_cell.angle_gamma   90.00
#
_symmetry.space_group_name_H-M   'P 1'
#
loop_
_entity.id
_entity.type
_entity.pdbx_description
1 polymer ?
#
loop_
_entity_poly.entity_id
_entity_poly.type
_entity_poly.pdbx_seq_one_letter_code
_entity_poly.pdbx_strand_id
1 'polypeptide(L)'
;MKAQENLKKYENIEFIKKGLYSKSAVFRFNSLGGLGSTIDQDGNTRIEVASIDEVLDKKADYIKMDIEGAELEALKGAKKQLEQGVQLAISLYHKSEDIWEIPEYIKHVNPDYKFYLRHYTNAIFETVLYAVV
;
A
#
# COMPACT_ATOMS: atom_id res chain seq x y z
N MET A 1 -18.23 -9.56 2.96
CA MET A 1 -17.20 -9.21 1.94
C MET A 1 -16.50 -10.49 1.61
N LYS A 2 -16.39 -10.86 0.32
CA LYS A 2 -15.90 -12.17 -0.11
C LYS A 2 -14.54 -12.56 0.49
N ALA A 3 -13.61 -11.61 0.62
CA ALA A 3 -12.31 -11.86 1.24
C ALA A 3 -12.42 -12.28 2.72
N GLN A 4 -13.21 -11.57 3.53
CA GLN A 4 -13.42 -11.91 4.94
C GLN A 4 -14.05 -13.30 5.12
N GLU A 5 -15.00 -13.67 4.24
CA GLU A 5 -15.62 -15.00 4.25
C GLU A 5 -14.61 -16.08 3.86
N ASN A 6 -13.83 -15.86 2.80
CA ASN A 6 -12.81 -16.81 2.32
C ASN A 6 -11.71 -17.07 3.35
N LEU A 7 -11.36 -16.05 4.15
CA LEU A 7 -10.26 -16.10 5.10
C LEU A 7 -10.69 -16.49 6.51
N LYS A 8 -11.99 -16.59 6.79
CA LYS A 8 -12.56 -16.86 8.13
C LYS A 8 -12.05 -18.14 8.80
N LYS A 9 -11.62 -19.13 8.01
CA LYS A 9 -11.11 -20.43 8.51
C LYS A 9 -9.67 -20.38 9.03
N TYR A 10 -8.93 -19.30 8.79
CA TYR A 10 -7.56 -19.14 9.23
C TYR A 10 -7.52 -18.33 10.52
N GLU A 11 -7.00 -18.91 11.59
CA GLU A 11 -6.98 -18.27 12.92
C GLU A 11 -5.92 -17.16 13.04
N ASN A 12 -4.93 -17.15 12.15
CA ASN A 12 -3.82 -16.21 12.12
C ASN A 12 -3.99 -15.09 11.08
N ILE A 13 -5.23 -14.81 10.66
CA ILE A 13 -5.55 -13.72 9.73
C ILE A 13 -6.52 -12.77 10.41
N GLU A 14 -6.08 -11.53 10.58
CA GLU A 14 -6.94 -10.43 10.98
C GLU A 14 -7.41 -9.64 9.75
N PHE A 15 -8.72 -9.43 9.65
CA PHE A 15 -9.29 -8.63 8.57
C PHE A 15 -9.64 -7.22 9.08
N ILE A 16 -8.96 -6.20 8.56
CA ILE A 16 -9.20 -4.80 8.92
C ILE A 16 -9.92 -4.10 7.76
N LYS A 17 -11.17 -3.69 8.00
CA LYS A 17 -12.02 -3.05 6.97
C LYS A 17 -11.72 -1.55 6.84
N LYS A 18 -10.48 -1.20 6.47
CA LYS A 18 -10.05 0.17 6.20
C LYS A 18 -9.14 0.22 4.97
N GLY A 19 -9.18 1.33 4.24
CA GLY A 19 -8.13 1.64 3.27
C GLY A 19 -6.85 2.09 3.97
N LEU A 20 -5.74 2.08 3.25
CA LEU A 20 -4.46 2.58 3.76
C LEU A 20 -4.20 3.99 3.23
N TYR A 21 -3.72 4.86 4.12
CA TYR A 21 -3.32 6.23 3.77
C TYR A 21 -2.31 6.77 4.79
N SER A 22 -1.93 8.03 4.66
CA SER A 22 -0.97 8.67 5.57
C SER A 22 -1.49 8.90 7.00
N LYS A 23 -2.81 8.79 7.23
CA LYS A 23 -3.47 9.01 8.54
C LYS A 23 -4.87 8.41 8.57
N SER A 24 -5.42 8.25 9.78
CA SER A 24 -6.86 7.98 9.94
C SER A 24 -7.74 9.13 9.45
N ALA A 25 -8.68 8.82 8.57
CA ALA A 25 -9.65 9.76 8.00
C ALA A 25 -10.85 9.01 7.38
N VAL A 26 -11.85 9.78 6.94
CA VAL A 26 -12.91 9.29 6.04
C VAL A 26 -12.74 10.00 4.71
N PHE A 27 -12.54 9.22 3.65
CA PHE A 27 -12.43 9.75 2.29
C PHE A 27 -13.60 9.31 1.43
N ARG A 28 -13.79 10.05 0.34
CA ARG A 28 -14.62 9.60 -0.78
C ARG A 28 -13.77 8.75 -1.72
N PHE A 29 -14.40 7.74 -2.27
CA PHE A 29 -13.78 6.72 -3.10
C PHE A 29 -14.67 6.48 -4.31
N ASN A 30 -14.06 6.47 -5.49
CA ASN A 30 -14.76 6.16 -6.72
C ASN A 30 -14.72 4.64 -6.96
N SER A 31 -15.82 3.94 -6.69
CA SER A 31 -15.89 2.49 -6.76
C SER A 31 -16.30 2.00 -8.16
N LEU A 32 -15.46 2.23 -9.18
CA LEU A 32 -15.71 1.73 -10.54
C LEU A 32 -15.47 0.22 -10.71
N GLY A 33 -14.92 -0.46 -9.70
CA GLY A 33 -14.80 -1.92 -9.66
C GLY A 33 -13.66 -2.49 -10.53
N GLY A 34 -12.70 -1.65 -10.93
CA GLY A 34 -11.48 -2.02 -11.66
C GLY A 34 -10.35 -1.01 -11.46
N LEU A 35 -9.40 -0.96 -12.39
CA LEU A 35 -8.15 -0.16 -12.39
C LEU A 35 -8.30 1.36 -12.20
N GLY A 36 -9.52 1.88 -12.17
CA GLY A 36 -9.83 3.30 -11.93
C GLY A 36 -10.37 3.58 -10.54
N SER A 37 -10.32 2.62 -9.62
CA SER A 37 -10.92 2.76 -8.29
C SER A 37 -9.97 3.51 -7.36
N THR A 38 -10.21 4.79 -7.11
CA THR A 38 -9.25 5.63 -6.38
C THR A 38 -9.93 6.54 -5.36
N ILE A 39 -9.13 7.11 -4.45
CA ILE A 39 -9.58 8.17 -3.56
C ILE A 39 -9.84 9.42 -4.40
N ASP A 40 -11.08 9.87 -4.41
CA ASP A 40 -11.58 10.93 -5.29
C ASP A 40 -12.59 11.78 -4.52
N GLN A 41 -12.43 13.11 -4.58
CA GLN A 41 -13.33 14.06 -3.90
C GLN A 41 -14.76 13.97 -4.39
N ASP A 42 -14.96 13.56 -5.65
CA ASP A 42 -16.28 13.37 -6.26
C ASP A 42 -16.76 11.92 -6.19
N GLY A 43 -16.03 11.07 -5.45
CA GLY A 43 -16.36 9.66 -5.24
C GLY A 43 -17.75 9.44 -4.63
N ASN A 44 -18.40 8.37 -5.08
CA ASN A 44 -19.77 7.99 -4.70
C ASN A 44 -19.84 7.18 -3.40
N THR A 45 -18.71 6.69 -2.89
CA THR A 45 -18.62 5.84 -1.71
C THR A 45 -17.75 6.50 -0.64
N ARG A 46 -18.08 6.31 0.64
CA ARG A 46 -17.19 6.73 1.75
C ARG A 46 -16.46 5.53 2.32
N ILE A 47 -15.16 5.67 2.50
CA ILE A 47 -14.30 4.66 3.11
C ILE A 47 -13.57 5.26 4.31
N GLU A 48 -13.43 4.45 5.36
CA GLU A 48 -12.49 4.73 6.44
C GLU A 48 -11.09 4.34 5.97
N VAL A 49 -10.12 5.19 6.24
CA VAL A 49 -8.70 4.91 6.03
C VAL A 49 -7.94 5.00 7.34
N ALA A 50 -6.78 4.36 7.40
CA ALA A 50 -5.84 4.44 8.52
C ALA A 50 -4.40 4.36 8.04
N SER A 51 -3.46 4.79 8.87
CA SER A 51 -2.04 4.57 8.61
C SER A 51 -1.58 3.21 9.12
N ILE A 52 -0.53 2.65 8.51
CA ILE A 52 0.04 1.37 8.94
C ILE A 52 0.61 1.49 10.36
N ASP A 53 1.24 2.61 10.68
CA ASP A 53 1.82 2.89 12.01
C ASP A 53 0.77 3.08 13.12
N GLU A 54 -0.49 3.39 12.77
CA GLU A 54 -1.62 3.42 13.71
C GLU A 54 -2.21 2.01 13.91
N VAL A 55 -2.15 1.17 12.89
CA VAL A 55 -2.76 -0.16 12.87
C VAL A 55 -1.85 -1.21 13.49
N LEU A 56 -0.53 -1.08 13.30
CA LEU A 56 0.45 -2.06 13.78
C LEU A 56 1.21 -1.55 15.00
N ASP A 57 1.15 -2.32 16.09
CA ASP A 57 1.91 -2.05 17.32
C ASP A 57 3.39 -2.46 17.21
N LYS A 58 3.72 -3.36 16.28
CA LYS A 58 5.05 -3.95 16.11
C LYS A 58 5.54 -3.81 14.67
N LYS A 59 6.84 -3.99 14.48
CA LYS A 59 7.43 -4.11 13.15
C LYS A 59 6.81 -5.30 12.42
N ALA A 60 6.31 -5.10 11.20
CA ALA A 60 6.04 -6.20 10.29
C ALA A 60 7.34 -6.78 9.74
N ASP A 61 7.36 -8.07 9.43
CA ASP A 61 8.48 -8.67 8.69
C ASP A 61 8.46 -8.22 7.22
N TYR A 62 7.26 -8.14 6.65
CA TYR A 62 7.04 -7.87 5.24
C TYR A 62 5.71 -7.15 4.98
N ILE A 63 5.71 -6.20 4.04
CA ILE A 63 4.52 -5.48 3.57
C ILE A 63 4.42 -5.63 2.05
N LYS A 64 3.30 -6.20 1.58
CA LYS A 64 2.89 -6.16 0.16
C LYS A 64 1.86 -5.08 -0.03
N MET A 65 1.99 -4.29 -1.09
CA MET A 65 1.07 -3.21 -1.40
C MET A 65 0.70 -3.18 -2.88
N ASP A 66 -0.59 -2.99 -3.11
CA ASP A 66 -1.29 -2.93 -4.40
C ASP A 66 -2.69 -2.36 -4.09
N ILE A 67 -2.74 -1.03 -4.03
CA ILE A 67 -3.84 -0.28 -3.42
C ILE A 67 -4.31 0.89 -4.29
N GLU A 68 -4.25 0.70 -5.61
CA GLU A 68 -4.92 1.54 -6.61
C GLU A 68 -4.51 3.04 -6.53
N GLY A 69 -3.21 3.30 -6.38
CA GLY A 69 -2.62 4.64 -6.44
C GLY A 69 -2.43 5.33 -5.08
N ALA A 70 -2.78 4.69 -3.97
CA ALA A 70 -2.54 5.21 -2.63
C ALA A 70 -1.16 4.81 -2.05
N GLU A 71 -0.29 4.17 -2.83
CA GLU A 71 0.95 3.55 -2.36
C GLU A 71 1.87 4.52 -1.63
N LEU A 72 2.18 5.66 -2.24
CA LEU A 72 3.04 6.67 -1.62
C LEU A 72 2.44 7.22 -0.31
N GLU A 73 1.13 7.43 -0.26
CA GLU A 73 0.46 7.94 0.95
C GLU A 73 0.41 6.88 2.06
N ALA A 74 0.17 5.62 1.71
CA ALA A 74 0.24 4.51 2.66
C ALA A 74 1.66 4.31 3.20
N LEU A 75 2.69 4.47 2.36
CA LEU A 75 4.10 4.46 2.79
C LEU A 75 4.41 5.63 3.73
N LYS A 76 3.87 6.83 3.49
CA LYS A 76 3.96 7.94 4.45
C LYS A 76 3.33 7.61 5.79
N GLY A 77 2.24 6.84 5.77
CA GLY A 77 1.58 6.28 6.96
C GLY A 77 2.30 5.07 7.58
N ALA A 78 3.40 4.61 6.99
CA ALA A 78 4.22 3.48 7.45
C ALA A 78 5.65 3.91 7.80
N LYS A 79 5.87 5.21 8.06
CA LYS A 79 7.21 5.78 8.25
C LYS A 79 8.01 5.03 9.32
N LYS A 80 7.40 4.67 10.46
CA LYS A 80 8.11 3.93 11.53
C LYS A 80 8.52 2.53 11.06
N GLN A 81 7.68 1.85 10.29
CA GLN A 81 8.03 0.55 9.70
C GLN A 81 9.24 0.68 8.75
N LEU A 82 9.25 1.72 7.93
CA LEU A 82 10.34 2.01 6.99
C LEU A 82 11.66 2.31 7.71
N GLU A 83 11.63 3.16 8.75
CA GLU A 83 12.78 3.44 9.63
C GLU A 83 13.36 2.16 10.24
N GLN A 84 12.50 1.18 10.55
CA GLN A 84 12.91 -0.12 11.12
C GLN A 84 13.34 -1.16 10.06
N GLY A 85 13.35 -0.82 8.77
CA GLY A 85 13.82 -1.71 7.71
C GLY A 85 12.86 -2.89 7.44
N VAL A 86 11.54 -2.66 7.42
CA VAL A 86 10.57 -3.66 6.95
C VAL A 86 10.83 -4.05 5.50
N GLN A 87 10.67 -5.32 5.14
CA GLN A 87 10.80 -5.72 3.73
C GLN A 87 9.55 -5.33 2.95
N LEU A 88 9.71 -4.80 1.74
CA LEU A 88 8.59 -4.30 0.93
C LEU A 88 8.47 -5.00 -0.41
N ALA A 89 7.24 -5.16 -0.88
CA ALA A 89 6.91 -5.35 -2.29
C ALA A 89 5.75 -4.43 -2.69
N ILE A 90 6.05 -3.41 -3.48
CA ILE A 90 5.13 -2.30 -3.80
C ILE A 90 4.84 -2.29 -5.30
N SER A 91 3.58 -2.32 -5.69
CA SER A 91 3.18 -2.07 -7.09
C SER A 91 3.54 -0.64 -7.51
N LEU A 92 4.15 -0.48 -8.68
CA LEU A 92 4.55 0.83 -9.24
C LEU A 92 3.83 1.18 -10.55
N TYR A 93 2.68 0.57 -10.82
CA TYR A 93 1.99 0.71 -12.11
C TYR A 93 0.70 1.55 -12.05
N HIS A 94 0.26 2.00 -10.86
CA HIS A 94 -0.99 2.74 -10.73
C HIS A 94 -0.86 4.20 -11.15
N LYS A 95 0.31 4.82 -10.90
CA LYS A 95 0.65 6.16 -11.37
C LYS A 95 1.99 6.15 -12.07
N SER A 96 2.14 7.00 -13.08
CA SER A 96 3.43 7.18 -13.75
C SER A 96 4.51 7.60 -12.76
N GLU A 97 4.15 8.42 -11.78
CA GLU A 97 5.07 9.00 -10.79
C GLU A 97 5.58 7.99 -9.76
N ASP A 98 4.84 6.89 -9.53
CA ASP A 98 5.17 5.87 -8.53
C ASP A 98 6.56 5.27 -8.78
N ILE A 99 7.00 5.17 -10.04
CA ILE A 99 8.30 4.58 -10.38
C ILE A 99 9.50 5.37 -9.86
N TRP A 100 9.36 6.68 -9.56
CA TRP A 100 10.43 7.49 -8.99
C TRP A 100 10.12 8.03 -7.59
N GLU A 101 8.88 8.45 -7.31
CA GLU A 101 8.55 9.06 -6.00
C GLU A 101 8.60 8.03 -4.86
N ILE A 102 8.15 6.80 -5.10
CA ILE A 102 8.17 5.75 -4.08
C ILE A 102 9.60 5.36 -3.67
N PRO A 103 10.50 4.97 -4.58
CA PRO A 103 11.88 4.66 -4.19
C PRO A 103 12.60 5.88 -3.60
N GLU A 104 12.36 7.09 -4.10
CA GLU A 104 12.92 8.32 -3.52
C GLU A 104 12.46 8.51 -2.07
N TYR A 105 11.16 8.38 -1.79
CA TYR A 105 10.62 8.49 -0.45
C TYR A 105 11.18 7.43 0.50
N ILE A 106 11.19 6.15 0.08
CA ILE A 106 11.73 5.05 0.89
C ILE A 106 13.21 5.32 1.22
N LYS A 107 14.01 5.75 0.22
CA LYS A 107 15.43 6.05 0.41
C LYS A 107 15.65 7.25 1.34
N HIS A 108 14.77 8.25 1.27
CA HIS A 108 14.81 9.41 2.16
C HIS A 108 14.54 9.02 3.61
N VAL A 109 13.56 8.15 3.85
CA VAL A 109 13.22 7.69 5.22
C VAL A 109 14.31 6.78 5.78
N ASN A 110 14.84 5.87 4.97
CA ASN A 110 15.92 4.98 5.38
C ASN A 110 16.93 4.78 4.22
N PRO A 111 18.14 5.36 4.33
CA PRO A 111 19.14 5.31 3.27
C PRO A 111 19.76 3.92 3.07
N ASP A 112 19.52 2.94 3.94
CA ASP A 112 20.13 1.61 3.83
C ASP A 112 19.37 0.68 2.86
N TYR A 113 18.14 1.05 2.47
CA TYR A 113 17.38 0.26 1.50
C TYR A 113 18.11 0.10 0.16
N LYS A 114 18.04 -1.13 -0.34
CA LYS A 114 18.40 -1.57 -1.69
C LYS A 114 17.12 -1.91 -2.44
N PHE A 115 17.08 -1.49 -3.70
CA PHE A 115 15.90 -1.59 -4.55
C PHE A 115 16.11 -2.62 -5.66
N TYR A 116 15.09 -3.43 -5.91
CA TYR A 116 15.05 -4.39 -7.01
C TYR A 116 13.71 -4.28 -7.72
N LEU A 117 13.74 -4.12 -9.04
CA LEU A 117 12.53 -3.99 -9.84
C LEU A 117 12.26 -5.29 -10.61
N ARG A 118 11.02 -5.77 -10.62
CA ARG A 118 10.58 -6.88 -11.46
C ARG A 118 9.26 -6.53 -12.13
N HIS A 119 9.07 -7.08 -13.32
CA HIS A 119 7.86 -6.94 -14.10
C HIS A 119 7.35 -8.34 -14.45
N TYR A 120 6.08 -8.62 -14.13
CA TYR A 120 5.53 -9.99 -14.17
C TYR A 120 4.53 -10.24 -15.29
N THR A 121 4.28 -9.27 -16.17
CA THR A 121 3.37 -9.45 -17.32
C THR A 121 4.01 -8.96 -18.62
N ASN A 122 3.25 -9.01 -19.72
CA ASN A 122 3.58 -8.32 -20.97
C ASN A 122 2.73 -7.04 -21.15
N ALA A 123 2.01 -6.62 -20.11
CA ALA A 123 1.14 -5.46 -20.10
C ALA A 123 1.74 -4.35 -19.22
N ILE A 124 1.04 -3.23 -19.02
CA ILE A 124 1.56 -2.13 -18.19
C ILE A 124 1.47 -2.42 -16.68
N PHE A 125 0.78 -3.48 -16.28
CA PHE A 125 0.52 -3.85 -14.88
C PHE A 125 1.58 -4.80 -14.33
N GLU A 126 1.56 -5.03 -13.02
CA GLU A 126 2.44 -6.00 -12.33
C GLU A 126 3.94 -5.65 -12.37
N THR A 127 4.25 -4.35 -12.44
CA THR A 127 5.59 -3.82 -12.08
C THR A 127 5.68 -3.69 -10.56
N VAL A 128 6.62 -4.40 -9.94
CA VAL A 128 6.78 -4.47 -8.48
C VAL A 128 8.19 -4.06 -8.07
N LEU A 129 8.27 -3.09 -7.16
CA LEU A 129 9.47 -2.70 -6.44
C LEU A 129 9.62 -3.54 -5.18
N TYR A 130 10.75 -4.24 -5.07
CA TYR A 130 11.21 -4.83 -3.83
C TYR A 130 12.21 -3.90 -3.16
N ALA A 131 12.00 -3.62 -1.86
CA ALA A 131 12.95 -2.87 -1.05
C ALA A 131 13.35 -3.69 0.18
N VAL A 132 14.65 -3.86 0.37
CA VAL A 132 15.25 -4.60 1.49
C VAL A 132 16.43 -3.84 2.07
N VAL A 133 16.65 -3.96 3.38
CA VAL A 133 17.85 -3.46 4.08
C VAL A 133 18.88 -4.58 4.17
#